data_AF-D3IMU1-F1
#
_entry.id   AF-D3IMU1-F1
#
_cell.length_a   1.000
_cell.length_b   1.000
_cell.length_c   1.000
_cell.angle_alpha   90.00
_cell.angle_beta   90.00
_cell.angle_gamma   90.00
#
_symmetry.space_group_name_H-M   'P 1'
#
loop_
_entity.id
_entity.type
_entity.pdbx_description
1 polymer ?
#
loop_
_entity_poly.entity_id
_entity_poly.type
_entity_poly.pdbx_seq_one_letter_code
_entity_poly.pdbx_strand_id
1 'polypeptide(L)'
;MTSIKLTFIVYGDIFDVDDFSKIIGKSPTDFAYKNDMLKYRRSTETFWEYSFQEVLSPYIEESIRCFENVITPSFETVSSFIKKTI
;
A
#
# COMPACT_ATOMS: atom_id res chain seq x y z
N MET A 1 23.37 5.81 -6.43
CA MET A 1 22.39 4.72 -6.37
C MET A 1 21.07 5.34 -5.97
N THR A 2 20.04 5.12 -6.77
CA THR A 2 18.69 5.64 -6.54
C THR A 2 17.84 4.52 -5.94
N SER A 3 17.06 4.88 -4.92
CA SER A 3 16.09 4.00 -4.28
C SER A 3 14.71 4.62 -4.38
N ILE A 4 13.71 3.80 -4.72
CA ILE A 4 12.30 4.18 -4.68
C ILE A 4 11.53 3.09 -3.94
N LYS A 5 10.68 3.52 -2.99
CA LYS A 5 9.74 2.66 -2.26
C LYS A 5 8.35 3.30 -2.24
N LEU A 6 7.32 2.52 -2.54
CA LEU A 6 5.93 2.92 -2.35
C LEU A 6 5.43 2.33 -1.03
N THR A 7 4.83 3.19 -0.23
CA THR A 7 4.00 2.79 0.89
C THR A 7 2.70 3.58 0.78
N PHE A 8 1.57 2.88 0.89
CA PHE A 8 0.28 3.54 1.09
C PHE A 8 -0.44 2.91 2.26
N ILE A 9 -1.29 3.72 2.90
CA ILE A 9 -2.03 3.35 4.09
C ILE A 9 -3.51 3.47 3.77
N VAL A 10 -4.25 2.41 4.03
CA VAL A 10 -5.71 2.38 3.95
C VAL A 10 -6.25 2.59 5.37
N TYR A 11 -7.09 3.61 5.53
CA TYR A 11 -7.71 3.96 6.81
C TYR A 11 -9.20 3.57 6.83
N GLY A 12 -9.64 3.10 7.99
CA GLY A 12 -11.06 3.01 8.35
C GLY A 12 -11.80 1.77 7.87
N ASP A 13 -13.05 1.68 8.33
CA ASP A 13 -13.96 0.53 8.18
C ASP A 13 -14.63 0.46 6.79
N ILE A 14 -14.29 1.41 5.89
CA ILE A 14 -14.95 1.61 4.59
C ILE A 14 -14.60 0.50 3.59
N PHE A 15 -13.47 -0.18 3.80
CA PHE A 15 -12.97 -1.20 2.89
C PHE A 15 -12.76 -2.52 3.63
N ASP A 16 -13.29 -3.60 3.05
CA ASP A 16 -12.92 -4.96 3.44
C ASP A 16 -11.44 -5.18 3.05
N VAL A 17 -10.59 -5.30 4.07
CA VAL A 17 -9.14 -5.46 3.90
C VAL A 17 -8.79 -6.78 3.21
N ASP A 18 -9.56 -7.84 3.43
CA ASP A 18 -9.30 -9.14 2.85
C ASP A 18 -9.57 -9.09 1.35
N ASP A 19 -10.65 -8.46 0.94
CA ASP A 19 -10.96 -8.25 -0.47
C ASP A 19 -9.96 -7.30 -1.15
N PHE A 20 -9.57 -6.22 -0.48
CA PHE A 20 -8.53 -5.33 -0.99
C PHE A 20 -7.18 -6.06 -1.15
N SER A 21 -6.80 -6.87 -0.16
CA SER A 21 -5.57 -7.67 -0.20
C SER A 21 -5.56 -8.68 -1.36
N LYS A 22 -6.70 -9.33 -1.64
CA LYS A 22 -6.86 -10.20 -2.81
C LYS A 22 -6.69 -9.42 -4.12
N ILE A 23 -7.28 -8.24 -4.21
CA ILE A 23 -7.22 -7.37 -5.40
C ILE A 23 -5.78 -6.93 -5.71
N ILE A 24 -5.04 -6.48 -4.71
CA ILE A 24 -3.64 -6.07 -4.90
C ILE A 24 -2.67 -7.27 -4.99
N GLY A 25 -3.15 -8.47 -4.66
CA GLY A 25 -2.35 -9.70 -4.63
C GLY A 25 -1.30 -9.72 -3.52
N LYS A 26 -1.51 -8.96 -2.43
CA LYS A 26 -0.56 -8.78 -1.32
C LYS A 26 -1.30 -8.57 -0.01
N SER A 27 -0.73 -9.07 1.08
CA SER A 27 -1.20 -8.80 2.44
C SER A 27 -0.61 -7.48 2.98
N PRO A 28 -1.25 -6.85 3.98
CA PRO A 28 -0.68 -5.71 4.68
C PRO A 28 0.69 -6.05 5.26
N THR A 29 1.61 -5.10 5.19
CA THR A 29 2.94 -5.20 5.80
C THR A 29 2.94 -4.76 7.27
N ASP A 30 2.00 -3.88 7.64
CA ASP A 30 1.75 -3.48 9.02
C ASP A 30 0.26 -3.13 9.18
N PHE A 31 -0.25 -3.17 10.41
CA PHE A 31 -1.62 -2.77 10.71
C PHE A 31 -1.76 -2.40 12.19
N ALA A 32 -2.77 -1.58 12.49
CA ALA A 32 -3.17 -1.33 13.86
C ALA A 32 -4.66 -1.03 13.92
N TYR A 33 -5.31 -1.44 15.00
CA TYR A 33 -6.67 -1.02 15.31
C TYR A 33 -6.68 0.32 16.06
N LYS A 34 -7.82 0.99 15.99
CA LYS A 34 -8.04 2.21 16.77
C LYS A 34 -7.77 1.95 18.26
N ASN A 35 -6.97 2.83 18.86
CA ASN A 35 -6.47 2.80 20.24
C ASN A 35 -5.36 1.78 20.54
N ASP A 36 -4.88 1.00 19.56
CA ASP A 36 -3.73 0.12 19.76
C ASP A 36 -2.50 0.91 20.19
N MET A 37 -1.68 0.29 21.04
CA MET A 37 -0.47 0.90 21.57
C MET A 37 0.71 0.68 20.62
N LEU A 38 1.07 1.72 19.86
CA LEU A 38 2.28 1.72 19.01
C LEU A 38 3.49 2.22 19.80
N LYS A 39 4.70 2.07 19.25
CA LYS A 39 5.99 2.36 19.93
C LYS A 39 6.01 3.66 20.75
N TYR A 40 5.42 4.74 20.26
CA TYR A 40 5.47 6.06 20.91
C TYR A 40 4.11 6.76 21.02
N ARG A 41 3.02 6.14 20.56
CA ARG A 41 1.68 6.76 20.54
C ARG A 41 0.59 5.69 20.45
N ARG A 42 -0.64 6.06 20.80
CA ARG A 42 -1.80 5.23 20.45
C ARG A 42 -2.23 5.49 19.02
N SER A 43 -2.69 4.46 18.33
CA SER A 43 -3.30 4.64 17.01
C SER A 43 -4.62 5.40 17.16
N THR A 44 -4.80 6.45 16.35
CA THR A 44 -6.02 7.26 16.35
C THR A 44 -7.14 6.62 15.55
N GLU A 45 -6.79 5.74 14.60
CA GLU A 45 -7.67 5.09 13.64
C GLU A 45 -7.22 3.65 13.38
N THR A 46 -8.11 2.82 12.84
CA THR A 46 -7.74 1.52 12.29
C THR A 46 -7.09 1.72 10.93
N PHE A 47 -5.94 1.09 10.68
CA PHE A 47 -5.25 1.18 9.40
C PHE A 47 -4.57 -0.12 8.99
N TRP A 48 -4.34 -0.24 7.68
CA TRP A 48 -3.50 -1.26 7.06
C TRP A 48 -2.48 -0.60 6.13
N GLU A 49 -1.21 -0.85 6.40
CA GLU A 49 -0.09 -0.39 5.57
C GLU A 49 0.28 -1.45 4.53
N TYR A 50 0.48 -1.00 3.30
CA TYR A 50 1.03 -1.84 2.23
C TYR A 50 2.34 -1.22 1.73
N SER A 51 3.46 -1.84 2.09
CA SER A 51 4.78 -1.48 1.61
C SER A 51 5.22 -2.39 0.45
N PHE A 52 5.62 -1.78 -0.67
CA PHE A 52 6.15 -2.51 -1.82
C PHE A 52 7.66 -2.73 -1.68
N GLN A 53 8.19 -3.71 -2.43
CA GLN A 53 9.61 -3.98 -2.46
C GLN A 53 10.35 -2.72 -2.95
N GLU A 54 11.43 -2.38 -2.25
CA GLU A 54 12.33 -1.30 -2.64
C GLU A 54 12.97 -1.61 -4.00
N VAL A 55 12.95 -0.63 -4.90
CA VAL A 55 13.57 -0.71 -6.21
C VAL A 55 14.89 0.05 -6.16
N LEU A 56 15.98 -0.66 -6.41
CA LEU A 56 17.34 -0.13 -6.43
C LEU A 56 17.87 -0.11 -7.86
N SER A 57 18.31 1.04 -8.35
CA SER A 57 19.03 1.15 -9.64
C SER A 57 20.08 2.27 -9.59
N PRO A 58 21.15 2.20 -10.41
CA PRO A 58 22.06 3.32 -10.60
C PRO A 58 21.38 4.58 -11.18
N TYR A 59 20.27 4.43 -11.91
CA TYR A 59 19.61 5.51 -12.66
C TYR A 59 18.14 5.70 -12.24
N ILE A 60 17.74 6.95 -12.05
CA ILE A 60 16.38 7.28 -11.61
C ILE A 60 15.30 6.85 -12.60
N GLU A 61 15.56 6.93 -13.91
CA GLU A 61 14.61 6.51 -14.96
C GLU A 61 14.34 5.01 -14.92
N GLU A 62 15.37 4.20 -14.66
CA GLU A 62 15.22 2.75 -14.48
C GLU A 62 14.47 2.44 -13.19
N SER A 63 14.77 3.13 -12.09
CA SER A 63 14.02 2.99 -10.84
C SER A 63 12.53 3.30 -11.06
N ILE A 64 12.20 4.38 -11.77
CA ILE A 64 10.82 4.76 -12.08
C ILE A 64 10.14 3.70 -12.96
N ARG A 65 10.80 3.22 -14.02
CA ARG A 65 10.22 2.21 -14.91
C ARG A 65 9.97 0.87 -14.20
N CYS A 66 10.94 0.41 -13.40
CA CYS A 66 10.78 -0.80 -12.59
C CYS A 66 9.66 -0.62 -11.56
N PHE A 67 9.57 0.56 -10.95
CA PHE A 67 8.50 0.89 -10.03
C PHE A 67 7.13 0.89 -10.69
N GLU A 68 6.95 1.57 -11.83
CA GLU A 68 5.71 1.59 -12.61
C GLU A 68 5.24 0.19 -12.99
N ASN A 69 6.14 -0.69 -13.43
CA ASN A 69 5.79 -2.08 -13.75
C ASN A 69 5.26 -2.87 -12.55
N VAL A 70 5.73 -2.56 -11.34
CA VAL A 70 5.30 -3.22 -10.10
C VAL A 70 3.97 -2.64 -9.60
N ILE A 71 3.74 -1.33 -9.77
CA ILE A 71 2.61 -0.64 -9.15
C ILE A 71 1.40 -0.49 -10.08
N THR A 72 1.59 -0.33 -11.39
CA THR A 72 0.51 0.01 -12.34
C THR A 72 -0.59 -1.04 -12.37
N PRO A 73 -0.29 -2.37 -12.45
CA PRO A 73 -1.34 -3.39 -12.41
C PRO A 73 -2.16 -3.34 -11.10
N SER A 74 -1.50 -3.08 -9.98
CA SER A 74 -2.18 -2.94 -8.69
C SER A 74 -3.06 -1.69 -8.64
N PHE A 75 -2.60 -0.55 -9.15
CA PHE A 75 -3.39 0.69 -9.19
C PHE A 75 -4.60 0.63 -10.12
N GLU A 76 -4.48 0.00 -11.29
CA GLU A 76 -5.63 -0.20 -12.19
C GLU A 76 -6.71 -1.05 -11.53
N THR A 77 -6.30 -2.10 -10.82
CA THR A 77 -7.22 -2.99 -10.10
C THR A 77 -7.86 -2.28 -8.91
N VAL A 78 -7.09 -1.53 -8.13
CA VAL A 78 -7.59 -0.70 -7.01
C VAL A 78 -8.54 0.40 -7.50
N SER A 79 -8.18 1.10 -8.58
CA SER A 79 -9.03 2.15 -9.18
C SER A 79 -10.37 1.57 -9.65
N SER A 80 -10.35 0.41 -10.28
CA SER A 80 -11.56 -0.31 -10.71
C SER A 80 -12.41 -0.77 -9.54
N PHE A 81 -11.80 -1.17 -8.43
CA PHE A 81 -12.50 -1.54 -7.20
C PHE A 81 -13.17 -0.33 -6.53
N ILE A 82 -12.43 0.76 -6.32
CA ILE A 82 -12.96 1.99 -5.71
C ILE A 82 -14.17 2.52 -6.53
N LYS A 83 -14.09 2.50 -7.86
CA LYS A 83 -15.19 2.92 -8.74
C LYS A 83 -16.44 2.03 -8.68
N LYS A 84 -16.32 0.80 -8.19
CA LYS A 84 -17.47 -0.11 -8.00
C LYS A 84 -18.11 0.05 -6.62
N THR A 85 -17.35 0.54 -5.65
CA THR A 85 -17.78 0.67 -4.25
C THR A 85 -18.43 2.03 -3.96
N ILE A 86 -18.17 3.06 -4.77
CA ILE A 86 -18.78 4.39 -4.72
C ILE A 86 -19.87 4.48 -5.79
#